data_AF-A2EIA3-F1
#
_entry.id   AF-A2EIA3-F1
#
_cell.length_a   1.000
_cell.length_b   1.000
_cell.length_c   1.000
_cell.angle_alpha   90.00
_cell.angle_beta   90.00
_cell.angle_gamma   90.00
#
_symmetry.space_group_name_H-M   'P 1'
#
loop_
_entity.id
_entity.type
_entity.pdbx_description
1 polymer ?
#
loop_
_entity_poly.entity_id
_entity_poly.type
_entity_poly.pdbx_seq_one_letter_code
_entity_poly.pdbx_strand_id
1 'polypeptide(L)'
;MTRRHCGLIFPPGTYQAPQFYWRGGDEFKEAEHLQSDYLQTKREHSKVKKELEEIQNEYREVNEALTNREEQAVALASSLGGASATTGENSRLNKEIAKLTVEISNIEEKITEASERTQPVYLAQLERERSQIYVAVERLTHDLESTQKEIHDLNQEYYSLLTSDEWMDANMINSQYQIINRERLKLRSEVNKHFEDQNYAKESKPDTSNRTKKSISSTANVAELLDQSEIYQNQLNSASHNRFMAQTTRKVLVATKLDIIAQLNTILSDLNLEEVNIDELKDKYLPDGPLTPTKRPATQLSSRGVKTARSIRRPLSKTGRM
;
A
#
# COMPACT_ATOMS: atom_id res chain seq x y z
N MET A 1 80.57 9.17 49.19
CA MET A 1 79.36 9.28 50.05
C MET A 1 78.34 10.15 49.34
N THR A 2 77.26 9.52 48.90
CA THR A 2 76.14 10.06 48.13
C THR A 2 75.17 10.82 49.04
N ARG A 3 74.95 12.12 48.81
CA ARG A 3 73.83 12.85 49.41
C ARG A 3 72.67 12.88 48.41
N ARG A 4 71.57 12.30 48.87
CA ARG A 4 70.32 12.03 48.14
C ARG A 4 69.56 13.35 47.93
N HIS A 5 69.09 13.59 46.70
CA HIS A 5 68.07 14.58 46.41
C HIS A 5 66.78 14.18 47.14
N CYS A 6 66.36 14.99 48.11
CA CYS A 6 65.05 14.88 48.73
C CYS A 6 64.05 15.62 47.84
N GLY A 7 63.29 14.90 47.02
CA GLY A 7 62.16 15.45 46.30
C GLY A 7 61.06 15.79 47.30
N LEU A 8 60.75 17.08 47.47
CA LEU A 8 59.56 17.56 48.17
C LEU A 8 58.33 17.19 47.32
N ILE A 9 57.86 15.96 47.47
CA ILE A 9 56.58 15.50 46.95
C ILE A 9 55.51 16.05 47.87
N PHE A 10 54.88 17.16 47.49
CA PHE A 10 53.60 17.55 48.10
C PHE A 10 52.56 16.48 47.71
N PRO A 11 51.70 16.03 48.64
CA PRO A 11 50.65 15.07 48.33
C PRO A 11 49.69 15.65 47.26
N PRO A 12 49.21 14.83 46.31
CA PRO A 12 48.26 15.28 45.29
C PRO A 12 47.02 15.83 45.98
N GLY A 13 46.78 17.14 45.87
CA GLY A 13 45.61 17.84 46.43
C GLY A 13 45.89 19.07 47.29
N THR A 14 47.15 19.37 47.66
CA THR A 14 47.46 20.53 48.53
C THR A 14 48.05 21.75 47.80
N TYR A 15 48.29 21.66 46.49
CA TYR A 15 48.72 22.81 45.70
C TYR A 15 47.50 23.58 45.19
N GLN A 16 47.02 24.54 45.98
CA GLN A 16 46.10 25.56 45.48
C GLN A 16 46.94 26.56 44.67
N ALA A 17 46.72 26.63 43.36
CA ALA A 17 47.37 27.64 42.53
C ALA A 17 47.02 29.03 43.10
N PRO A 18 48.00 29.91 43.36
CA PRO A 18 47.71 31.27 43.77
C PRO A 18 46.80 31.91 42.72
N GLN A 19 45.67 32.46 43.16
CA GLN A 19 44.75 33.13 42.25
C GLN A 19 45.51 34.27 41.58
N PHE A 20 45.70 34.14 40.27
CA PHE A 20 46.36 35.12 39.45
C PHE A 20 45.38 36.28 39.23
N TYR A 21 45.50 37.33 40.03
CA TYR A 21 44.74 38.56 39.80
C TYR A 21 45.40 39.34 38.67
N TRP A 22 44.64 39.52 37.59
CA TRP A 22 45.08 40.26 36.43
C TRP A 22 45.15 41.74 36.84
N ARG A 23 46.38 42.17 37.20
CA ARG A 23 46.87 43.55 37.47
C ARG A 23 47.02 43.84 38.98
N GLY A 24 48.25 44.16 39.39
CA GLY A 24 48.64 44.35 40.78
C GLY A 24 48.05 45.61 41.42
N GLY A 25 46.83 45.48 41.95
CA GLY A 25 46.19 46.43 42.86
C GLY A 25 45.64 45.73 44.10
N ASP A 26 45.50 46.48 45.17
CA ASP A 26 44.91 46.06 46.46
C ASP A 26 43.45 45.62 46.26
N GLU A 27 43.09 44.37 46.62
CA GLU A 27 41.73 43.78 46.43
C GLU A 27 40.62 44.69 47.01
N PHE A 28 40.92 45.43 48.07
CA PHE A 28 39.97 46.36 48.69
C PHE A 28 39.73 47.65 47.89
N LYS A 29 40.66 48.02 47.01
CA LYS A 29 40.56 49.22 46.14
C LYS A 29 40.00 48.90 44.76
N GLU A 30 40.02 47.64 44.33
CA GLU A 30 39.48 47.24 43.03
C GLU A 30 37.97 47.45 42.95
N ALA A 31 37.23 47.15 44.02
CA ALA A 31 35.79 47.41 44.07
C ALA A 31 35.48 48.92 43.94
N GLU A 32 36.26 49.77 44.61
CA GLU A 32 36.11 51.23 44.53
C GLU A 32 36.50 51.76 43.14
N HIS A 33 37.57 51.23 42.54
CA HIS A 33 38.00 51.59 41.19
C HIS A 33 36.98 51.17 40.15
N LEU A 34 36.47 49.94 40.23
CA LEU A 34 35.47 49.40 39.31
C LEU A 34 34.13 50.14 39.45
N GLN A 35 33.77 50.56 40.66
CA GLN A 35 32.63 51.43 40.89
C GLN A 35 32.86 52.85 40.35
N SER A 36 34.08 53.40 40.49
CA SER A 36 34.48 54.68 39.93
C SER A 36 34.44 54.67 38.40
N ASP A 37 35.01 53.64 37.76
CA ASP A 37 35.01 53.44 36.31
C ASP A 37 33.59 53.25 35.78
N TYR A 38 32.76 52.49 36.49
CA TYR A 38 31.34 52.35 36.15
C TYR A 38 30.62 53.70 36.21
N LEU A 39 30.84 54.49 37.26
CA LEU A 39 30.24 55.82 37.39
C LEU A 39 30.75 56.78 36.32
N GLN A 40 32.04 56.72 35.97
CA GLN A 40 32.63 57.50 34.89
C GLN A 40 32.02 57.12 33.55
N THR A 41 32.02 55.83 33.21
CA THR A 41 31.43 55.31 31.97
C THR A 41 29.94 55.65 31.87
N LYS A 42 29.20 55.58 32.98
CA LYS A 42 27.79 55.97 33.04
C LYS A 42 27.58 57.47 32.76
N ARG A 43 28.47 58.33 33.28
CA ARG A 43 28.44 59.77 32.98
C ARG A 43 28.80 60.05 31.53
N GLU A 44 29.81 59.38 30.99
CA GLU A 44 30.22 59.49 29.59
C GLU A 44 29.09 59.03 28.65
N HIS A 45 28.50 57.87 28.92
CA HIS A 45 27.32 57.40 28.19
C HIS A 45 26.16 58.40 28.24
N SER A 46 25.91 59.00 29.40
CA SER A 46 24.87 60.03 29.54
C SER A 46 25.17 61.29 28.72
N LYS A 47 26.45 61.71 28.63
CA LYS A 47 26.88 62.82 27.78
C LYS A 47 26.73 62.50 26.30
N VAL A 48 27.26 61.35 25.87
CA VAL A 48 27.16 60.90 24.47
C VAL A 48 25.71 60.75 24.03
N LYS A 49 24.83 60.27 24.92
CA LYS A 49 23.39 60.19 24.63
C LYS A 49 22.78 61.58 24.39
N LYS A 50 23.13 62.59 25.20
CA LYS A 50 22.66 63.96 25.00
C LYS A 50 23.21 64.57 23.71
N GLU A 51 24.51 64.40 23.45
CA GLU A 51 25.13 64.87 22.21
C GLU A 51 24.48 64.23 20.97
N LEU A 52 24.12 62.94 21.04
CA LEU A 52 23.40 62.25 19.97
C LEU A 52 21.99 62.84 19.78
N GLU A 53 21.25 63.10 20.86
CA GLU A 53 19.94 63.75 20.79
C GLU A 53 20.03 65.18 20.21
N GLU A 54 21.06 65.95 20.58
CA GLU A 54 21.33 67.29 20.04
C GLU A 54 21.64 67.23 18.54
N ILE A 55 22.55 66.36 18.11
CA ILE A 55 22.88 66.17 16.69
C ILE A 55 21.67 65.69 15.89
N GLN A 56 20.82 64.83 16.45
CA GLN A 56 19.58 64.40 15.79
C GLN A 56 18.58 65.55 15.61
N ASN A 57 18.51 66.46 16.58
CA ASN A 57 17.66 67.65 16.47
C ASN A 57 18.22 68.63 15.44
N GLU A 58 19.53 68.90 15.45
CA GLU A 58 20.19 69.73 14.43
C GLU A 58 19.99 69.16 13.02
N TYR A 59 20.14 67.84 12.86
CA TYR A 59 19.89 67.18 11.58
C TYR A 59 18.43 67.37 11.12
N ARG A 60 17.47 67.24 12.04
CA ARG A 60 16.05 67.45 11.73
C ARG A 60 15.77 68.88 11.30
N GLU A 61 16.28 69.87 12.04
CA GLU A 61 16.13 71.29 11.72
C GLU A 61 16.73 71.64 10.36
N VAL A 62 17.94 71.13 10.07
CA VAL A 62 18.60 71.34 8.77
C VAL A 62 17.82 70.68 7.64
N ASN A 63 17.27 69.50 7.86
CA ASN A 63 16.47 68.79 6.86
C ASN A 63 15.11 69.48 6.60
N GLU A 64 14.46 70.01 7.64
CA GLU A 64 13.28 70.86 7.50
C GLU A 64 13.60 72.15 6.73
N ALA A 65 14.75 72.79 7.00
CA ALA A 65 15.18 73.95 6.24
C ALA A 65 15.49 73.61 4.77
N LEU A 66 16.06 72.43 4.49
CA LEU A 66 16.35 71.97 3.14
C LEU A 66 15.05 71.71 2.36
N THR A 67 14.13 70.95 2.94
CA THR A 67 12.83 70.63 2.32
C THR A 67 12.02 71.90 2.02
N ASN A 68 11.97 72.85 2.95
CA ASN A 68 11.33 74.15 2.73
C ASN A 68 11.96 74.92 1.55
N ARG A 69 13.29 74.90 1.42
CA ARG A 69 14.00 75.54 0.30
C ARG A 69 13.76 74.82 -1.03
N GLU A 70 13.70 73.50 -1.03
CA GLU A 70 13.36 72.70 -2.21
C GLU A 70 11.92 72.97 -2.68
N GLU A 71 10.97 73.05 -1.77
CA GLU A 71 9.58 73.41 -2.08
C GLU A 71 9.47 74.83 -2.64
N GLN A 72 10.19 75.78 -2.07
CA GLN A 72 10.28 77.15 -2.59
C GLN A 72 10.93 77.20 -3.97
N ALA A 73 12.00 76.42 -4.20
CA ALA A 73 12.67 76.34 -5.49
C ALA A 73 11.76 75.73 -6.57
N VAL A 74 10.99 74.69 -6.23
CA VAL A 74 9.98 74.08 -7.11
C VAL A 74 8.84 75.06 -7.41
N ALA A 75 8.34 75.79 -6.40
CA ALA A 75 7.29 76.80 -6.57
C ALA A 75 7.76 77.99 -7.43
N LEU A 76 9.00 78.47 -7.22
CA LEU A 76 9.61 79.53 -8.01
C LEU A 76 9.84 79.09 -9.46
N ALA A 77 10.38 77.88 -9.68
CA ALA A 77 10.58 77.32 -11.01
C ALA A 77 9.25 77.16 -11.77
N SER A 78 8.17 76.78 -11.07
CA SER A 78 6.82 76.73 -11.63
C SER A 78 6.26 78.13 -11.96
N SER A 79 6.53 79.14 -11.12
CA SER A 79 6.05 80.52 -11.33
C SER A 79 6.78 81.28 -12.44
N LEU A 80 8.05 80.96 -12.70
CA LEU A 80 8.90 81.62 -13.70
C LEU A 80 8.61 81.16 -15.15
N GLY A 81 7.57 80.35 -15.35
CA GLY A 81 7.11 79.94 -16.70
C GLY A 81 8.08 79.02 -17.45
N GLY A 82 9.12 78.50 -16.77
CA GLY A 82 10.01 77.51 -17.34
C GLY A 82 9.31 76.16 -17.39
N ALA A 83 8.96 75.70 -18.58
CA ALA A 83 8.56 74.32 -18.86
C ALA A 83 9.73 73.34 -18.64
N SER A 84 10.28 73.30 -17.44
CA SER A 84 11.24 72.29 -17.03
C SER A 84 10.46 71.15 -16.41
N ALA A 85 9.83 70.32 -17.26
CA ALA A 85 9.22 69.04 -16.84
C ALA A 85 10.17 68.24 -15.93
N THR A 86 11.48 68.41 -16.15
CA THR A 86 12.58 67.82 -15.38
C THR A 86 12.66 68.29 -13.92
N THR A 87 12.25 69.51 -13.54
CA THR A 87 12.35 69.96 -12.13
C THR A 87 11.26 69.34 -11.25
N GLY A 88 10.03 69.26 -11.75
CA GLY A 88 8.93 68.58 -11.05
C GLY A 88 9.13 67.06 -11.00
N GLU A 89 9.62 66.48 -12.10
CA GLU A 89 9.97 65.06 -12.18
C GLU A 89 11.14 64.71 -11.24
N ASN A 90 12.20 65.52 -11.19
CA ASN A 90 13.30 65.32 -10.24
C ASN A 90 12.85 65.43 -8.78
N SER A 91 11.95 66.36 -8.44
CA SER A 91 11.38 66.43 -7.08
C SER A 91 10.56 65.17 -6.75
N ARG A 92 9.79 64.65 -7.71
CA ARG A 92 9.04 63.40 -7.56
C ARG A 92 9.98 62.19 -7.39
N LEU A 93 11.00 62.08 -8.23
CA LEU A 93 12.00 61.01 -8.16
C LEU A 93 12.77 61.07 -6.85
N ASN A 94 13.15 62.25 -6.36
CA ASN A 94 13.80 62.39 -5.06
C ASN A 94 12.88 61.96 -3.90
N LYS A 95 11.59 62.26 -3.97
CA LYS A 95 10.59 61.76 -3.00
C LYS A 95 10.44 60.24 -3.05
N GLU A 96 10.51 59.65 -4.24
CA GLU A 96 10.43 58.19 -4.44
C GLU A 96 11.69 57.49 -3.95
N ILE A 97 12.87 58.04 -4.25
CA ILE A 97 14.16 57.59 -3.71
C ILE A 97 14.12 57.64 -2.18
N ALA A 98 13.70 58.74 -1.57
CA ALA A 98 13.60 58.86 -0.12
C ALA A 98 12.66 57.81 0.49
N LYS A 99 11.51 57.54 -0.14
CA LYS A 99 10.59 56.47 0.30
C LYS A 99 11.24 55.09 0.22
N LEU A 100 11.87 54.76 -0.91
CA LEU A 100 12.56 53.48 -1.10
C LEU A 100 13.74 53.33 -0.14
N THR A 101 14.48 54.39 0.16
CA THR A 101 15.56 54.36 1.16
C THR A 101 15.02 54.02 2.56
N VAL A 102 13.88 54.59 2.96
CA VAL A 102 13.23 54.26 4.23
C VAL A 102 12.71 52.81 4.23
N GLU A 103 12.15 52.33 3.12
CA GLU A 103 11.71 50.93 2.99
C GLU A 103 12.87 49.94 3.07
N ILE A 104 13.98 50.22 2.38
CA ILE A 104 15.21 49.42 2.44
C ILE A 104 15.73 49.38 3.87
N SER A 105 15.84 50.53 4.54
CA SER A 105 16.30 50.59 5.93
C SER A 105 15.40 49.80 6.88
N ASN A 106 14.07 49.87 6.71
CA ASN A 106 13.12 49.06 7.48
C ASN A 106 13.26 47.56 7.22
N ILE A 107 13.54 47.15 5.98
CA ILE A 107 13.77 45.75 5.64
C ILE A 107 15.09 45.27 6.23
N GLU A 108 16.15 46.07 6.14
CA GLU A 108 17.44 45.77 6.76
C GLU A 108 17.32 45.62 8.27
N GLU A 109 16.58 46.51 8.94
CA GLU A 109 16.32 46.42 10.38
C GLU A 109 15.60 45.12 10.75
N LYS A 110 14.59 44.72 9.97
CA LYS A 110 13.89 43.45 10.14
C LYS A 110 14.79 42.24 9.90
N ILE A 111 15.71 42.32 8.93
CA ILE A 111 16.70 41.27 8.65
C ILE A 111 17.68 41.18 9.82
N THR A 112 18.17 42.29 10.35
CA THR A 112 19.06 42.30 11.51
C THR A 112 18.35 41.76 12.75
N GLU A 113 17.12 42.18 13.03
CA GLU A 113 16.33 41.69 14.17
C GLU A 113 16.06 40.17 14.06
N ALA A 114 15.75 39.68 12.85
CA ALA A 114 15.60 38.26 12.59
C ALA A 114 16.93 37.51 12.75
N SER A 115 18.02 38.07 12.22
CA SER A 115 19.37 37.49 12.30
C SER A 115 19.87 37.40 13.74
N GLU A 116 19.62 38.42 14.57
CA GLU A 116 19.97 38.44 16.00
C GLU A 116 19.18 37.40 16.80
N ARG A 117 17.92 37.14 16.40
CA ARG A 117 17.07 36.11 17.01
C ARG A 117 17.44 34.70 16.57
N THR A 118 17.97 34.51 15.36
CA THR A 118 18.48 33.21 14.90
C THR A 118 19.87 32.95 15.44
N GLN A 119 20.01 32.02 16.39
CA GLN A 119 21.33 31.55 16.78
C GLN A 119 21.94 30.73 15.62
N PRO A 120 23.10 31.12 15.07
CA PRO A 120 23.71 30.44 13.93
C PRO A 120 23.97 28.95 14.16
N VAL A 121 24.19 28.57 15.42
CA VAL A 121 24.42 27.18 15.84
C VAL A 121 23.20 26.30 15.55
N TYR A 122 21.98 26.78 15.84
CA TYR A 122 20.76 26.02 15.55
C TYR A 122 20.47 25.92 14.05
N LEU A 123 20.76 26.98 13.28
CA LEU A 123 20.64 26.93 11.83
C LEU A 123 21.59 25.90 11.22
N ALA A 124 22.87 25.90 11.63
CA ALA A 124 23.84 24.91 11.16
C ALA A 124 23.44 23.48 11.53
N GLN A 125 22.85 23.27 12.72
CA GLN A 125 22.30 21.98 13.11
C GLN A 125 21.12 21.57 12.22
N LEU A 126 20.16 22.47 11.98
CA LEU A 126 19.02 22.21 11.11
C LEU A 126 19.44 21.94 9.66
N GLU A 127 20.45 22.64 9.14
CA GLU A 127 20.99 22.37 7.81
C GLU A 127 21.67 20.99 7.73
N ARG A 128 22.37 20.60 8.80
CA ARG A 128 22.95 19.25 8.91
C ARG A 128 21.86 18.17 8.96
N GLU A 129 20.82 18.35 9.74
CA GLU A 129 19.68 17.42 9.80
C GLU A 129 18.96 17.37 8.45
N ARG A 130 18.73 18.53 7.82
CA ARG A 130 18.11 18.64 6.49
C ARG A 130 18.90 17.86 5.44
N SER A 131 20.21 18.05 5.39
CA SER A 131 21.07 17.31 4.44
C SER A 131 21.06 15.79 4.69
N GLN A 132 21.04 15.35 5.94
CA GLN A 132 20.91 13.93 6.27
C GLN A 132 19.57 13.35 5.82
N ILE A 133 18.48 14.09 6.01
CA ILE A 133 17.14 13.68 5.55
C ILE A 133 17.11 13.59 4.03
N TYR A 134 17.66 14.57 3.31
CA TYR A 134 17.69 14.53 1.84
C TYR A 134 18.39 13.27 1.31
N VAL A 135 19.55 12.91 1.87
CA VAL A 135 20.27 11.68 1.48
C VAL A 135 19.44 10.44 1.79
N ALA A 136 18.74 10.40 2.92
CA ALA A 136 17.87 9.28 3.27
C ALA A 136 16.68 9.15 2.31
N VAL A 137 16.06 10.27 1.95
CA VAL A 137 14.95 10.31 0.98
C VAL A 137 15.45 9.84 -0.38
N GLU A 138 16.58 10.35 -0.87
CA GLU A 138 17.14 9.98 -2.17
C GLU A 138 17.47 8.48 -2.25
N ARG A 139 18.04 7.92 -1.17
CA ARG A 139 18.25 6.48 -1.07
C ARG A 139 16.95 5.69 -1.12
N LEU A 140 15.94 6.10 -0.34
CA LEU A 140 14.64 5.43 -0.33
C LEU A 140 13.93 5.52 -1.69
N THR A 141 14.04 6.65 -2.38
CA THR A 141 13.49 6.77 -3.74
C THR A 141 14.20 5.85 -4.72
N HIS A 142 15.53 5.75 -4.64
CA HIS A 142 16.29 4.80 -5.47
C HIS A 142 15.92 3.34 -5.16
N ASP A 143 15.79 2.97 -3.89
CA ASP A 143 15.38 1.63 -3.48
C ASP A 143 13.95 1.31 -3.96
N LEU A 144 13.03 2.27 -3.87
CA LEU A 144 11.67 2.13 -4.43
C LEU A 144 11.70 1.92 -5.94
N GLU A 145 12.49 2.70 -6.69
CA GLU A 145 12.63 2.53 -8.13
C GLU A 145 13.23 1.17 -8.51
N SER A 146 14.21 0.67 -7.74
CA SER A 146 14.80 -0.66 -7.94
C SER A 146 13.76 -1.76 -7.72
N THR A 147 13.07 -1.72 -6.58
CA THR A 147 12.02 -2.72 -6.27
C THR A 147 10.87 -2.68 -7.26
N GLN A 148 10.50 -1.51 -7.77
CA GLN A 148 9.48 -1.38 -8.81
C GLN A 148 9.90 -2.04 -10.13
N LYS A 149 11.18 -1.91 -10.51
CA LYS A 149 11.73 -2.61 -11.68
C LYS A 149 11.76 -4.12 -11.47
N GLU A 150 12.23 -4.58 -10.31
CA GLU A 150 12.22 -6.02 -9.97
C GLU A 150 10.82 -6.62 -10.02
N ILE A 151 9.82 -5.91 -9.49
CA ILE A 151 8.41 -6.33 -9.58
C ILE A 151 7.95 -6.38 -11.04
N HIS A 152 8.31 -5.39 -11.85
CA HIS A 152 7.95 -5.38 -13.27
C HIS A 152 8.56 -6.56 -14.04
N ASP A 153 9.85 -6.83 -13.83
CA ASP A 153 10.57 -7.93 -14.47
C ASP A 153 9.98 -9.28 -14.04
N LEU A 154 9.70 -9.46 -12.75
CA LEU A 154 9.08 -10.67 -12.21
C LEU A 154 7.66 -10.87 -12.77
N ASN A 155 6.87 -9.80 -12.89
CA ASN A 155 5.55 -9.86 -13.51
C ASN A 155 5.66 -10.27 -14.98
N GLN A 156 6.63 -9.74 -15.71
CA GLN A 156 6.86 -10.12 -17.11
C GLN A 156 7.25 -11.61 -17.22
N GLU A 157 8.12 -12.10 -16.35
CA GLU A 157 8.45 -13.53 -16.27
C GLU A 157 7.22 -14.38 -15.96
N TYR A 158 6.41 -13.97 -14.98
CA TYR A 158 5.16 -14.63 -14.61
C TYR A 158 4.16 -14.69 -15.78
N TYR A 159 3.97 -13.59 -16.51
CA TYR A 159 3.10 -13.54 -17.68
C TYR A 159 3.62 -14.42 -18.81
N SER A 160 4.94 -14.46 -19.02
CA SER A 160 5.56 -15.34 -20.02
C SER A 160 5.35 -16.82 -19.67
N LEU A 161 5.42 -17.18 -18.39
CA LEU A 161 5.16 -18.54 -17.93
C LEU A 161 3.69 -18.92 -18.07
N LEU A 162 2.75 -18.04 -17.70
CA LEU A 162 1.31 -18.33 -17.79
C LEU A 162 0.85 -18.51 -19.25
N THR A 163 1.49 -17.79 -20.18
CA THR A 163 1.21 -17.89 -21.62
C THR A 163 2.00 -18.99 -22.32
N SER A 164 2.93 -19.65 -21.63
CA SER A 164 3.75 -20.71 -22.20
C SER A 164 2.94 -21.98 -22.51
N ASP A 165 3.34 -22.66 -23.59
CA ASP A 165 2.73 -23.93 -23.99
C ASP A 165 2.95 -25.02 -22.92
N GLU A 166 4.11 -25.02 -22.26
CA GLU A 166 4.43 -25.99 -21.20
C GLU A 166 3.45 -25.90 -20.03
N TRP A 167 3.09 -24.68 -19.62
CA TRP A 167 2.13 -24.45 -18.56
C TRP A 167 0.70 -24.85 -18.98
N MET A 168 0.34 -24.56 -20.23
CA MET A 168 -0.93 -25.01 -20.81
C MET A 168 -1.03 -26.53 -20.84
N ASP A 169 0.03 -27.21 -21.24
CA ASP A 169 0.14 -28.67 -21.27
C ASP A 169 0.05 -29.26 -19.86
N ALA A 170 0.74 -28.67 -18.88
CA ALA A 170 0.65 -29.08 -17.48
C ALA A 170 -0.80 -29.00 -16.96
N ASN A 171 -1.53 -27.92 -17.28
CA ASN A 171 -2.94 -27.80 -16.93
C ASN A 171 -3.83 -28.81 -17.66
N MET A 172 -3.54 -29.11 -18.92
CA MET A 172 -4.26 -30.15 -19.66
C MET A 172 -4.03 -31.53 -19.03
N ILE A 173 -2.81 -31.88 -18.66
CA ILE A 173 -2.49 -33.13 -17.94
C ILE A 173 -3.23 -33.18 -16.60
N ASN A 174 -3.23 -32.09 -15.83
CA ASN A 174 -3.97 -32.02 -14.57
C ASN A 174 -5.48 -32.23 -14.78
N SER A 175 -6.05 -31.65 -15.83
CA SER A 175 -7.46 -31.85 -16.19
C SER A 175 -7.78 -33.32 -16.52
N GLN A 176 -6.87 -34.00 -17.23
CA GLN A 176 -7.00 -35.44 -17.53
C GLN A 176 -6.94 -36.28 -16.25
N TYR A 177 -6.03 -35.95 -15.34
CA TYR A 177 -5.96 -36.61 -14.04
C TYR A 177 -7.26 -36.46 -13.24
N GLN A 178 -7.86 -35.28 -13.24
CA GLN A 178 -9.16 -35.05 -12.59
C GLN A 178 -10.28 -35.89 -13.22
N ILE A 179 -10.31 -36.03 -14.54
CA ILE A 179 -11.28 -36.87 -15.26
C ILE A 179 -11.11 -38.34 -14.83
N ILE A 180 -9.89 -38.85 -14.89
CA ILE A 180 -9.56 -40.24 -14.50
C ILE A 180 -9.93 -40.49 -13.03
N ASN A 181 -9.65 -39.54 -12.15
CA ASN A 181 -9.99 -39.69 -10.73
C ASN A 181 -11.51 -39.74 -10.51
N ARG A 182 -12.30 -38.94 -11.24
CA ARG A 182 -13.77 -38.99 -11.19
C ARG A 182 -14.31 -40.32 -11.72
N GLU A 183 -13.73 -40.84 -12.78
CA GLU A 183 -14.06 -42.17 -13.30
C GLU A 183 -13.76 -43.25 -12.27
N ARG A 184 -12.56 -43.23 -11.68
CA ARG A 184 -12.15 -44.16 -10.63
C ARG A 184 -13.11 -44.14 -9.44
N LEU A 185 -13.54 -42.95 -8.99
CA LEU A 185 -14.52 -42.81 -7.91
C LEU A 185 -15.88 -43.42 -8.28
N LYS A 186 -16.34 -43.19 -9.51
CA LYS A 186 -17.58 -43.79 -10.02
C LYS A 186 -17.47 -45.32 -10.07
N LEU A 187 -16.42 -45.86 -10.68
CA LEU A 187 -16.20 -47.31 -10.75
C LEU A 187 -16.14 -47.94 -9.37
N ARG A 188 -15.45 -47.29 -8.42
CA ARG A 188 -15.42 -47.75 -7.02
C ARG A 188 -16.81 -47.77 -6.39
N SER A 189 -17.64 -46.76 -6.66
CA SER A 189 -19.03 -46.73 -6.17
C SER A 189 -19.88 -47.84 -6.79
N GLU A 190 -19.68 -48.16 -8.08
CA GLU A 190 -20.38 -49.24 -8.77
C GLU A 190 -19.94 -50.62 -8.25
N VAL A 191 -18.64 -50.83 -8.03
CA VAL A 191 -18.10 -52.07 -7.44
C VAL A 191 -18.64 -52.27 -6.03
N ASN A 192 -18.63 -51.23 -5.18
CA ASN A 192 -19.19 -51.30 -3.84
C ASN A 192 -20.68 -51.64 -3.88
N LYS A 193 -21.44 -51.02 -4.79
CA LYS A 193 -22.85 -51.32 -4.97
C LYS A 193 -23.08 -52.76 -5.43
N HIS A 194 -22.30 -53.27 -6.38
CA HIS A 194 -22.38 -54.66 -6.82
C HIS A 194 -22.04 -55.64 -5.69
N PHE A 195 -21.04 -55.32 -4.86
CA PHE A 195 -20.70 -56.10 -3.69
C PHE A 195 -21.83 -56.09 -2.64
N GLU A 196 -22.44 -54.93 -2.39
CA GLU A 196 -23.60 -54.81 -1.51
C GLU A 196 -24.80 -55.59 -2.04
N ASP A 197 -25.11 -55.47 -3.33
CA ASP A 197 -26.19 -56.22 -3.99
C ASP A 197 -25.93 -57.74 -3.90
N GLN A 198 -24.68 -58.21 -4.02
CA GLN A 198 -24.39 -59.65 -3.93
C GLN A 198 -24.46 -60.20 -2.49
N ASN A 199 -24.00 -59.42 -1.50
CA ASN A 199 -23.91 -59.88 -0.12
C ASN A 199 -25.18 -59.62 0.68
N TYR A 200 -25.88 -58.51 0.43
CA TYR A 200 -27.06 -58.09 1.20
C TYR A 200 -28.40 -58.31 0.48
N ALA A 201 -28.45 -58.57 -0.84
CA ALA A 201 -29.73 -58.88 -1.50
C ALA A 201 -30.36 -60.21 -1.03
N LYS A 202 -29.58 -61.08 -0.37
CA LYS A 202 -30.08 -62.34 0.22
C LYS A 202 -30.86 -62.15 1.55
N GLU A 203 -30.86 -60.95 2.13
CA GLU A 203 -31.70 -60.64 3.31
C GLU A 203 -33.03 -59.96 2.95
N SER A 204 -33.30 -59.76 1.64
CA SER A 204 -34.67 -59.51 1.22
C SER A 204 -35.48 -60.79 1.45
N LYS A 205 -36.49 -60.67 2.33
CA LYS A 205 -37.47 -61.70 2.65
C LYS A 205 -37.89 -62.43 1.38
N PRO A 206 -38.13 -63.75 1.42
CA PRO A 206 -38.61 -64.47 0.25
C PRO A 206 -39.98 -63.92 -0.12
N ASP A 207 -40.02 -62.97 -1.05
CA ASP A 207 -41.24 -62.67 -1.77
C ASP A 207 -41.64 -63.97 -2.46
N THR A 208 -42.84 -64.40 -2.11
CA THR A 208 -43.48 -65.65 -2.50
C THR A 208 -43.81 -65.62 -4.00
N SER A 209 -42.76 -65.67 -4.84
CA SER A 209 -42.86 -65.88 -6.27
C SER A 209 -42.07 -67.12 -6.69
N ASN A 210 -42.23 -68.20 -5.92
CA ASN A 210 -42.07 -69.55 -6.43
C ASN A 210 -43.28 -69.91 -7.31
N ARG A 211 -43.36 -69.35 -8.52
CA ARG A 211 -44.27 -69.72 -9.63
C ARG A 211 -43.78 -68.88 -10.81
N THR A 212 -43.01 -69.37 -11.76
CA THR A 212 -43.30 -70.50 -12.65
C THR A 212 -41.99 -70.94 -13.35
N LYS A 213 -41.28 -71.92 -12.79
CA LYS A 213 -40.35 -72.75 -13.57
C LYS A 213 -41.04 -74.06 -13.93
N LYS A 214 -42.10 -74.00 -14.73
CA LYS A 214 -42.63 -75.19 -15.42
C LYS A 214 -43.18 -74.76 -16.79
N SER A 215 -42.69 -75.45 -17.80
CA SER A 215 -43.11 -75.44 -19.21
C SER A 215 -42.63 -74.26 -20.07
N ILE A 216 -41.40 -74.35 -20.58
CA ILE A 216 -41.07 -73.78 -21.88
C ILE A 216 -40.39 -74.86 -22.72
N SER A 217 -41.18 -75.61 -23.49
CA SER A 217 -40.69 -76.40 -24.62
C SER A 217 -40.44 -75.46 -25.80
N SER A 218 -39.30 -74.76 -25.76
CA SER A 218 -38.67 -74.02 -26.87
C SER A 218 -37.33 -73.47 -26.36
N THR A 219 -36.43 -74.36 -25.96
CA THR A 219 -35.21 -73.99 -25.22
C THR A 219 -34.18 -73.25 -26.07
N ALA A 220 -34.19 -73.41 -27.40
CA ALA A 220 -33.29 -72.68 -28.30
C ALA A 220 -33.63 -71.18 -28.38
N ASN A 221 -34.90 -70.82 -28.64
CA ASN A 221 -35.30 -69.42 -28.77
C ASN A 221 -35.23 -68.63 -27.45
N VAL A 222 -35.42 -69.29 -26.29
CA VAL A 222 -35.30 -68.60 -24.99
C VAL A 222 -33.85 -68.37 -24.61
N ALA A 223 -32.95 -69.31 -24.90
CA ALA A 223 -31.51 -69.12 -24.71
C ALA A 223 -31.00 -67.95 -25.58
N GLU A 224 -31.41 -67.91 -26.85
CA GLU A 224 -31.05 -66.82 -27.77
C GLU A 224 -31.59 -65.45 -27.31
N LEU A 225 -32.81 -65.39 -26.77
CA LEU A 225 -33.38 -64.16 -26.19
C LEU A 225 -32.69 -63.72 -24.89
N LEU A 226 -32.21 -64.67 -24.06
CA LEU A 226 -31.43 -64.36 -22.86
C LEU A 226 -30.05 -63.81 -23.22
N ASP A 227 -29.38 -64.41 -24.19
CA ASP A 227 -28.11 -63.92 -24.72
C ASP A 227 -28.27 -62.52 -25.36
N GLN A 228 -29.33 -62.31 -26.15
CA GLN A 228 -29.66 -60.98 -26.68
C GLN A 228 -29.95 -59.97 -25.57
N SER A 229 -30.66 -60.37 -24.51
CA SER A 229 -30.92 -59.50 -23.35
C SER A 229 -29.63 -59.10 -22.65
N GLU A 230 -28.67 -60.02 -22.50
CA GLU A 230 -27.36 -59.73 -21.91
C GLU A 230 -26.54 -58.78 -22.79
N ILE A 231 -26.55 -59.00 -24.11
CA ILE A 231 -25.91 -58.12 -25.09
C ILE A 231 -26.48 -56.69 -25.02
N TYR A 232 -27.81 -56.54 -25.02
CA TYR A 232 -28.44 -55.22 -24.91
C TYR A 232 -28.17 -54.54 -23.57
N GLN A 233 -28.12 -55.31 -22.48
CA GLN A 233 -27.78 -54.76 -21.16
C GLN A 233 -26.32 -54.25 -21.13
N ASN A 234 -25.39 -55.00 -21.72
CA ASN A 234 -23.99 -54.58 -21.85
C ASN A 234 -23.85 -53.34 -22.75
N GLN A 235 -24.59 -53.27 -23.86
CA GLN A 235 -24.63 -52.09 -24.72
C GLN A 235 -25.18 -50.86 -24.00
N LEU A 236 -26.26 -51.02 -23.22
CA LEU A 236 -26.84 -49.95 -22.42
C LEU A 236 -25.86 -49.44 -21.35
N ASN A 237 -25.16 -50.36 -20.68
CA ASN A 237 -24.13 -50.02 -19.69
C ASN A 237 -22.95 -49.27 -20.33
N SER A 238 -22.46 -49.73 -21.48
CA SER A 238 -21.41 -49.05 -22.26
C SER A 238 -21.85 -47.65 -22.69
N ALA A 239 -23.06 -47.51 -23.25
CA ALA A 239 -23.59 -46.21 -23.66
C ALA A 239 -23.76 -45.24 -22.47
N SER A 240 -24.23 -45.74 -21.32
CA SER A 240 -24.35 -44.98 -20.07
C SER A 240 -22.98 -44.52 -19.56
N HIS A 241 -21.97 -45.39 -19.61
CA HIS A 241 -20.60 -45.08 -19.23
C HIS A 241 -19.98 -44.04 -20.17
N ASN A 242 -20.08 -44.23 -21.50
CA ASN A 242 -19.57 -43.28 -22.49
C ASN A 242 -20.20 -41.89 -22.34
N ARG A 243 -21.50 -41.83 -22.09
CA ARG A 243 -22.20 -40.57 -21.80
C ARG A 243 -21.65 -39.89 -20.56
N PHE A 244 -21.47 -40.65 -19.47
CA PHE A 244 -20.90 -40.11 -18.24
C PHE A 244 -19.49 -39.56 -18.46
N MET A 245 -18.65 -40.30 -19.20
CA MET A 245 -17.29 -39.86 -19.53
C MET A 245 -17.31 -38.59 -20.37
N ALA A 246 -18.08 -38.54 -21.45
CA ALA A 246 -18.21 -37.34 -22.28
C ALA A 246 -18.68 -36.10 -21.49
N GLN A 247 -19.66 -36.28 -20.60
CA GLN A 247 -20.15 -35.20 -19.73
C GLN A 247 -19.10 -34.76 -18.71
N THR A 248 -18.41 -35.70 -18.09
CA THR A 248 -17.37 -35.42 -17.09
C THR A 248 -16.19 -34.70 -17.72
N THR A 249 -15.70 -35.21 -18.86
CA THR A 249 -14.64 -34.60 -19.65
C THR A 249 -14.99 -33.18 -20.04
N ARG A 250 -16.19 -32.95 -20.59
CA ARG A 250 -16.64 -31.59 -20.93
C ARG A 250 -16.65 -30.67 -19.70
N LYS A 251 -17.25 -31.11 -18.58
CA LYS A 251 -17.34 -30.27 -17.36
C LYS A 251 -15.96 -29.90 -16.82
N VAL A 252 -15.04 -30.88 -16.74
CA VAL A 252 -13.68 -30.65 -16.23
C VAL A 252 -12.92 -29.71 -17.17
N LEU A 253 -12.92 -29.98 -18.47
CA LEU A 253 -12.19 -29.14 -19.43
C LEU A 253 -12.72 -27.71 -19.49
N VAL A 254 -14.04 -27.52 -19.47
CA VAL A 254 -14.63 -26.17 -19.45
C VAL A 254 -14.23 -25.46 -18.15
N ALA A 255 -14.29 -26.14 -17.00
CA ALA A 255 -13.89 -25.54 -15.73
C ALA A 255 -12.40 -25.14 -15.74
N THR A 256 -11.50 -26.01 -16.21
CA THR A 256 -10.07 -25.68 -16.27
C THR A 256 -9.79 -24.53 -17.23
N LYS A 257 -10.48 -24.45 -18.37
CA LYS A 257 -10.34 -23.30 -19.29
C LYS A 257 -10.87 -22.01 -18.69
N LEU A 258 -11.96 -22.05 -17.91
CA LEU A 258 -12.47 -20.88 -17.18
C LEU A 258 -11.49 -20.42 -16.08
N ASP A 259 -10.87 -21.36 -15.37
CA ASP A 259 -9.85 -21.04 -14.36
C ASP A 259 -8.60 -20.40 -14.99
N ILE A 260 -8.20 -20.86 -16.18
CA ILE A 260 -7.12 -20.24 -16.95
C ILE A 260 -7.51 -18.81 -17.38
N ILE A 261 -8.73 -18.60 -17.87
CA ILE A 261 -9.22 -17.26 -18.22
C ILE A 261 -9.25 -16.35 -16.99
N ALA A 262 -9.61 -16.89 -15.81
CA ALA A 262 -9.59 -16.12 -14.57
C ALA A 262 -8.18 -15.63 -14.20
N GLN A 263 -7.18 -16.49 -14.36
CA GLN A 263 -5.77 -16.13 -14.14
C GLN A 263 -5.25 -15.15 -15.21
N LEU A 264 -5.74 -15.24 -16.45
CA LEU A 264 -5.42 -14.25 -17.49
C LEU A 264 -6.10 -12.90 -17.19
N ASN A 265 -7.30 -12.88 -16.63
CA ASN A 265 -7.96 -11.63 -16.23
C ASN A 265 -7.20 -10.91 -15.12
N THR A 266 -6.60 -11.63 -14.16
CA THR A 266 -5.76 -10.97 -13.15
C THR A 266 -4.57 -10.26 -13.81
N ILE A 267 -3.98 -10.85 -14.85
CA ILE A 267 -2.93 -10.19 -15.64
C ILE A 267 -3.48 -8.97 -16.39
N LEU A 268 -4.65 -9.08 -17.01
CA LEU A 268 -5.27 -7.96 -17.72
C LEU A 268 -5.60 -6.80 -16.78
N SER A 269 -6.09 -7.08 -15.57
CA SER A 269 -6.30 -6.09 -14.52
C SER A 269 -5.00 -5.37 -14.15
N ASP A 270 -3.91 -6.11 -13.96
CA ASP A 270 -2.60 -5.54 -13.63
C ASP A 270 -2.07 -4.61 -14.75
N LEU A 271 -2.40 -4.95 -16.00
CA LEU A 271 -2.07 -4.14 -17.18
C LEU A 271 -3.07 -3.00 -17.46
N ASN A 272 -4.09 -2.83 -16.61
CA ASN A 272 -5.21 -1.90 -16.79
C ASN A 272 -5.96 -2.09 -18.13
N LEU A 273 -6.10 -3.35 -18.57
CA LEU A 273 -6.84 -3.75 -19.76
C LEU A 273 -8.22 -4.28 -19.38
N GLU A 274 -9.12 -4.34 -20.37
CA GLU A 274 -10.49 -4.81 -20.16
C GLU A 274 -10.53 -6.32 -19.86
N GLU A 275 -11.15 -6.67 -18.74
CA GLU A 275 -11.32 -8.06 -18.31
C GLU A 275 -12.51 -8.74 -19.00
N VAL A 276 -12.41 -10.05 -19.19
CA VAL A 276 -13.54 -10.84 -19.71
C VAL A 276 -14.50 -11.20 -18.57
N ASN A 277 -15.80 -10.99 -18.75
CA ASN A 277 -16.78 -11.38 -17.71
C ASN A 277 -16.88 -12.92 -17.56
N ILE A 278 -16.21 -13.46 -16.53
CA ILE A 278 -16.12 -14.91 -16.27
C ILE A 278 -17.48 -15.47 -15.84
N ASP A 279 -18.28 -14.68 -15.13
CA ASP A 279 -19.53 -15.18 -14.55
C ASP A 279 -20.60 -15.40 -15.64
N GLU A 280 -20.64 -14.54 -16.66
CA GLU A 280 -21.44 -14.79 -17.86
C GLU A 280 -21.00 -16.07 -18.61
N LEU A 281 -19.70 -16.33 -18.67
CA LEU A 281 -19.15 -17.53 -19.30
C LEU A 281 -19.46 -18.79 -18.48
N LYS A 282 -19.41 -18.71 -17.14
CA LYS A 282 -19.81 -19.80 -16.24
C LYS A 282 -21.29 -20.13 -16.42
N ASP A 283 -22.16 -19.13 -16.48
CA ASP A 283 -23.59 -19.34 -16.67
C ASP A 283 -23.90 -19.96 -18.04
N LYS A 284 -23.15 -19.57 -19.08
CA LYS A 284 -23.33 -20.09 -20.45
C LYS A 284 -22.83 -21.52 -20.63
N TYR A 285 -21.64 -21.84 -20.11
CA TYR A 285 -20.96 -23.11 -20.41
C TYR A 285 -21.00 -24.12 -19.25
N LEU A 286 -21.33 -23.66 -18.04
CA LEU A 286 -21.37 -24.46 -16.82
C LEU A 286 -22.59 -24.12 -15.93
N PRO A 287 -23.83 -24.07 -16.45
CA PRO A 287 -25.01 -23.60 -15.70
C PRO A 287 -25.35 -24.44 -14.46
N ASP A 288 -24.97 -25.72 -14.44
CA ASP A 288 -25.18 -26.59 -13.28
C ASP A 288 -23.97 -26.57 -12.32
N GLY A 289 -22.88 -25.85 -12.61
CA GLY A 289 -21.65 -25.87 -11.81
C GLY A 289 -20.76 -27.11 -12.00
N PRO A 290 -19.50 -27.07 -11.52
CA PRO A 290 -18.47 -28.07 -11.83
C PRO A 290 -18.66 -29.42 -11.12
N LEU A 291 -19.53 -29.46 -10.10
CA LEU A 291 -19.67 -30.55 -9.13
C LEU A 291 -21.10 -31.12 -9.02
N THR A 292 -22.06 -30.63 -9.81
CA THR A 292 -23.42 -31.17 -9.72
C THR A 292 -23.52 -32.57 -10.29
N PRO A 293 -24.19 -33.50 -9.56
CA PRO A 293 -24.48 -34.82 -10.06
C PRO A 293 -25.36 -34.69 -11.30
N THR A 294 -24.96 -35.38 -12.37
CA THR A 294 -25.63 -35.37 -13.65
C THR A 294 -27.06 -35.87 -13.49
N LYS A 295 -28.03 -34.94 -13.49
CA LYS A 295 -29.45 -35.30 -13.53
C LYS A 295 -29.71 -35.98 -14.86
N ARG A 296 -30.29 -37.18 -14.83
CA ARG A 296 -30.87 -37.78 -16.05
C ARG A 296 -31.89 -36.77 -16.60
N PRO A 297 -31.87 -36.42 -17.90
CA PRO A 297 -33.05 -35.83 -18.50
C PRO A 297 -34.19 -36.81 -18.25
N ALA A 298 -35.30 -36.31 -17.70
CA ALA A 298 -36.50 -37.11 -17.56
C ALA A 298 -36.92 -37.56 -18.95
N THR A 299 -36.59 -38.80 -19.32
CA THR A 299 -37.16 -39.42 -20.50
C THR A 299 -38.66 -39.40 -20.28
N GLN A 300 -39.36 -38.65 -21.13
CA GLN A 300 -40.80 -38.73 -21.27
C GLN A 300 -41.16 -40.11 -21.84
N LEU A 301 -41.06 -41.15 -21.01
CA LEU A 301 -41.82 -42.40 -21.17
C LEU A 301 -42.72 -42.53 -19.95
N SER A 302 -43.65 -41.58 -19.85
CA SER A 302 -44.90 -41.76 -19.12
C SER A 302 -45.82 -42.63 -19.98
N SER A 303 -45.62 -43.95 -19.95
CA SER A 303 -46.65 -44.89 -20.39
C SER A 303 -46.67 -46.13 -19.52
N ARG A 304 -47.28 -45.96 -18.35
CA ARG A 304 -48.08 -46.91 -17.54
C ARG A 304 -47.80 -46.72 -16.07
N GLY A 305 -48.55 -45.79 -15.48
CA GLY A 305 -48.76 -45.76 -14.05
C GLY A 305 -49.54 -47.01 -13.62
N VAL A 306 -48.92 -47.86 -12.82
CA VAL A 306 -49.62 -48.57 -11.75
C VAL A 306 -49.21 -47.86 -10.47
N LYS A 307 -50.13 -47.04 -9.96
CA LYS A 307 -49.99 -46.37 -8.67
C LYS A 307 -49.99 -47.45 -7.58
N THR A 308 -48.85 -47.71 -6.95
CA THR A 308 -48.82 -48.40 -5.66
C THR A 308 -48.56 -47.39 -4.54
N ALA A 309 -49.55 -47.38 -3.65
CA ALA A 309 -49.72 -46.70 -2.38
C ALA A 309 -48.52 -45.98 -1.76
N ARG A 310 -48.79 -44.72 -1.36
CA ARG A 310 -48.05 -43.96 -0.35
C ARG A 310 -47.87 -44.82 0.91
N SER A 311 -46.62 -45.08 1.28
CA SER A 311 -46.24 -45.57 2.60
C SER A 311 -46.70 -44.57 3.66
N ILE A 312 -47.73 -44.97 4.41
CA ILE A 312 -48.19 -44.28 5.62
C ILE A 312 -47.10 -44.51 6.68
N ARG A 313 -46.36 -43.46 7.03
CA ARG A 313 -45.49 -43.47 8.21
C ARG A 313 -46.35 -43.66 9.46
N ARG A 314 -46.13 -44.76 10.18
CA ARG A 314 -46.68 -44.95 11.54
C ARG A 314 -46.03 -43.94 12.50
N PRO A 315 -46.79 -43.34 13.44
CA PRO A 315 -46.20 -42.56 14.52
C PRO A 315 -45.51 -43.49 15.54
N LEU A 316 -44.34 -43.06 16.02
CA LEU A 316 -43.58 -43.68 17.09
C LEU A 316 -44.36 -43.60 18.41
N SER A 317 -44.70 -44.74 19.00
CA SER A 317 -45.21 -44.79 20.38
C SER A 317 -44.05 -44.57 21.36
N LYS A 318 -44.11 -43.47 22.11
CA LYS A 318 -43.32 -43.30 23.34
C LYS A 318 -43.86 -44.25 24.39
N THR A 319 -43.21 -45.40 24.59
CA THR A 319 -43.30 -46.12 25.86
C THR A 319 -42.13 -45.68 26.71
N GLY A 320 -42.43 -44.87 27.72
CA GLY A 320 -41.49 -44.56 28.78
C GLY A 320 -41.16 -45.81 29.59
N ARG A 321 -39.93 -45.83 30.11
CA ARG A 321 -39.60 -46.50 31.35
C ARG A 321 -38.81 -45.52 32.20
N MET A 322 -39.34 -45.29 33.40
CA MET A 322 -38.54 -45.01 34.58
C MET A 322 -37.60 -46.19 34.86
#